data_AF-A0A2E6ZLQ5-F1
#
_entry.id   AF-A0A2E6ZLQ5-F1
#
_cell.length_a   1.000
_cell.length_b   1.000
_cell.length_c   1.000
_cell.angle_alpha   90.00
_cell.angle_beta   90.00
_cell.angle_gamma   90.00
#
_symmetry.space_group_name_H-M   'P 1'
#
loop_
_entity.id
_entity.type
_entity.pdbx_description
1 polymer ?
#
loop_
_entity_poly.entity_id
_entity_poly.type
_entity_poly.pdbx_seq_one_letter_code
_entity_poly.pdbx_strand_id
1 'polypeptide(L)'
;MSEKMRSMQIQNAEKVLLEIWYLLGDLNIVFFLRHGTCLGAVRDGELIPWDDDLDIGSIIGMHGLDESAVSGAVERFKAADFQVEVTETDFHIALELSKYDIPIDWTCYRVIQDSIFQYPGVKIPVRIYGNLDSVSLLGKPFSIPNPPEEYLAIKYGPNWRVPKKTGFEADIIDAIPETVNLAKPSAFRRLLKFLFFKNSVTRIQVLSSNLEPIPNLDVTIVGIGKRVTDPSGYVVFDLLHEDYYAVTVGSGEEREILYEERLEPRKDYSYIQDPNEKQGRIRTLQEKT
;
A
#
# COMPACT_ATOMS: atom_id res chain seq x y z
N MET A 1 4.37 15.67 -15.77
CA MET A 1 5.23 15.91 -14.58
C MET A 1 4.73 14.97 -13.51
N SER A 2 5.61 14.13 -12.94
CA SER A 2 5.28 13.33 -11.75
C SER A 2 4.84 14.28 -10.64
N GLU A 3 3.72 13.97 -10.00
CA GLU A 3 3.30 14.67 -8.79
C GLU A 3 4.23 14.22 -7.67
N LYS A 4 4.96 15.14 -7.04
CA LYS A 4 5.77 14.82 -5.85
C LYS A 4 4.88 14.96 -4.63
N MET A 5 4.81 13.90 -3.83
CA MET A 5 4.04 13.92 -2.59
C MET A 5 4.60 14.99 -1.64
N ARG A 6 3.68 15.70 -0.97
CA ARG A 6 4.02 16.82 -0.09
C ARG A 6 4.24 16.28 1.32
N SER A 7 5.46 16.44 1.84
CA SER A 7 5.76 16.06 3.23
C SER A 7 4.84 16.75 4.24
N MET A 8 4.46 16.01 5.28
CA MET A 8 3.62 16.50 6.37
C MET A 8 4.25 17.67 7.14
N GLN A 9 3.39 18.49 7.76
CA GLN A 9 3.82 19.36 8.85
C GLN A 9 3.90 18.53 10.15
N ILE A 10 5.11 18.26 10.62
CA ILE A 10 5.35 17.32 11.73
C ILE A 10 4.54 17.67 12.98
N GLN A 11 4.43 18.95 13.36
CA GLN A 11 3.65 19.33 14.56
C GLN A 11 2.15 19.00 14.42
N ASN A 12 1.59 19.09 13.20
CA ASN A 12 0.22 18.69 12.95
C ASN A 12 0.08 17.16 12.97
N ALA A 13 1.06 16.43 12.42
CA ALA A 13 1.10 14.97 12.43
C ALA A 13 1.18 14.41 13.86
N GLU A 14 2.06 14.95 14.69
CA GLU A 14 2.18 14.58 16.10
C GLU A 14 0.86 14.85 16.86
N LYS A 15 0.25 16.01 16.61
CA LYS A 15 -1.02 16.39 17.24
C LYS A 15 -2.14 15.43 16.85
N VAL A 16 -2.32 15.13 15.57
CA VAL A 16 -3.41 14.27 15.11
C VAL A 16 -3.19 12.81 15.51
N LEU A 17 -1.94 12.31 15.53
CA LEU A 17 -1.63 10.97 16.00
C LEU A 17 -1.99 10.78 17.49
N LEU A 18 -1.71 11.78 18.33
CA LEU A 18 -2.14 11.80 19.73
C LEU A 18 -3.66 11.85 19.87
N GLU A 19 -4.34 12.64 19.03
CA GLU A 19 -5.81 12.71 19.03
C GLU A 19 -6.42 11.34 18.69
N ILE A 20 -5.91 10.66 17.66
CA ILE A 20 -6.31 9.30 17.29
C ILE A 20 -6.06 8.31 18.45
N TRP A 21 -4.90 8.41 19.12
CA TRP A 21 -4.59 7.57 20.28
C TRP A 21 -5.66 7.68 21.36
N TYR A 22 -6.11 8.90 21.68
CA TYR A 22 -7.19 9.10 22.65
C TYR A 22 -8.55 8.62 22.14
N LEU A 23 -8.91 8.93 20.88
CA LEU A 23 -10.23 8.56 20.33
C LEU A 23 -10.42 7.05 20.24
N LEU A 24 -9.41 6.31 19.76
CA LEU A 24 -9.48 4.85 19.69
C LEU A 24 -9.34 4.23 21.08
N GLY A 25 -8.55 4.84 21.98
CA GLY A 25 -8.45 4.44 23.38
C GLY A 25 -9.80 4.52 24.11
N ASP A 26 -10.55 5.59 23.93
CA ASP A 26 -11.90 5.77 24.50
C ASP A 26 -12.87 4.67 24.05
N LEU A 27 -12.67 4.16 22.83
CA LEU A 27 -13.47 3.07 22.25
C LEU A 27 -12.94 1.68 22.59
N ASN A 28 -11.84 1.58 23.34
CA ASN A 28 -11.09 0.34 23.59
C ASN A 28 -10.67 -0.37 22.30
N ILE A 29 -10.42 0.38 21.22
CA ILE A 29 -9.94 -0.15 19.95
C ILE A 29 -8.42 -0.20 19.98
N VAL A 30 -7.89 -1.41 19.85
CA VAL A 30 -6.45 -1.61 19.69
C VAL A 30 -6.05 -1.36 18.24
N PHE A 31 -5.09 -0.47 18.05
CA PHE A 31 -4.41 -0.25 16.79
C PHE A 31 -2.89 -0.35 17.00
N PHE A 32 -2.18 -0.60 15.89
CA PHE A 32 -0.73 -0.61 15.82
C PHE A 32 -0.24 0.38 14.78
N LEU A 33 0.96 0.93 14.99
CA LEU A 33 1.65 1.69 13.95
C LEU A 33 2.07 0.73 12.84
N ARG A 34 1.99 1.17 11.58
CA ARG A 34 2.47 0.41 10.42
C ARG A 34 3.32 1.31 9.51
N HIS A 35 3.95 0.72 8.50
CA HIS A 35 4.67 1.42 7.42
C HIS A 35 5.62 2.52 7.97
N GLY A 36 5.60 3.74 7.41
CA GLY A 36 6.55 4.82 7.71
C GLY A 36 6.45 5.28 9.15
N THR A 37 5.23 5.32 9.68
CA THR A 37 4.97 5.68 11.09
C THR A 37 5.59 4.66 12.06
N CYS A 38 5.46 3.36 11.80
CA CYS A 38 6.12 2.33 12.62
C CYS A 38 7.65 2.36 12.46
N LEU A 39 8.13 2.57 11.23
CA LEU A 39 9.55 2.62 10.93
C LEU A 39 10.24 3.75 11.68
N GLY A 40 9.68 4.97 11.62
CA GLY A 40 10.19 6.12 12.36
C GLY A 40 10.17 5.86 13.87
N ALA A 41 9.05 5.39 14.41
CA ALA A 41 8.91 5.12 15.84
C ALA A 41 9.96 4.13 16.37
N VAL A 42 10.21 3.04 15.64
CA VAL A 42 11.14 1.97 16.06
C VAL A 42 12.60 2.35 15.80
N ARG A 43 12.89 2.94 14.64
CA ARG A 43 14.27 3.24 14.22
C ARG A 43 14.81 4.51 14.87
N ASP A 44 14.00 5.56 14.86
CA ASP A 44 14.42 6.92 15.15
C ASP A 44 13.80 7.44 16.46
N GLY A 45 12.71 6.83 16.94
CA GLY A 45 11.96 7.29 18.11
C GLY A 45 11.07 8.50 17.82
N GLU A 46 10.85 8.82 16.54
CA GLU A 46 10.12 9.99 16.05
C GLU A 46 9.43 9.71 14.71
N LEU A 47 8.58 10.64 14.25
CA LEU A 47 7.99 10.55 12.90
C LEU A 47 9.04 10.91 11.83
N ILE A 48 8.98 10.26 10.67
CA ILE A 48 9.91 10.52 9.57
C ILE A 48 9.68 11.94 9.01
N PRO A 49 10.67 12.85 9.00
CA PRO A 49 10.44 14.26 8.63
C PRO A 49 10.02 14.51 7.18
N TRP A 50 10.18 13.52 6.31
CA TRP A 50 9.83 13.61 4.90
C TRP A 50 8.68 12.69 4.50
N ASP A 51 8.05 11.97 5.44
CA ASP A 51 6.78 11.26 5.18
C ASP A 51 5.66 12.27 4.87
N ASP A 52 4.65 11.79 4.17
CA ASP A 52 3.49 12.54 3.70
C ASP A 52 2.17 12.11 4.37
N ASP A 53 2.17 11.00 5.12
CA ASP A 53 1.00 10.50 5.83
C ASP A 53 1.32 9.82 7.18
N LEU A 54 0.26 9.46 7.90
CA LEU A 54 0.33 8.61 9.07
C LEU A 54 -0.34 7.27 8.80
N ASP A 55 0.29 6.22 9.30
CA ASP A 55 -0.02 4.86 8.91
C ASP A 55 -0.34 4.03 10.16
N ILE A 56 -1.61 3.66 10.33
CA ILE A 56 -2.06 2.81 11.43
C ILE A 56 -2.88 1.62 10.94
N GLY A 57 -2.94 0.57 11.76
CA GLY A 57 -3.67 -0.65 11.41
C GLY A 57 -4.31 -1.34 12.59
N SER A 58 -5.36 -2.10 12.28
CA SER A 58 -6.00 -3.06 13.18
C SER A 58 -6.35 -4.32 12.39
N ILE A 59 -6.69 -5.43 13.06
CA ILE A 59 -7.09 -6.67 12.37
C ILE A 59 -8.47 -7.09 12.86
N ILE A 60 -9.42 -7.23 11.94
CA ILE A 60 -10.79 -7.66 12.24
C ILE A 60 -10.74 -9.10 12.78
N GLY A 61 -11.39 -9.32 13.93
CA GLY A 61 -11.38 -10.59 14.66
C GLY A 61 -10.19 -10.76 15.61
N MET A 62 -9.30 -9.78 15.73
CA MET A 62 -8.21 -9.77 16.71
C MET A 62 -8.33 -8.56 17.64
N HIS A 63 -7.79 -8.69 18.86
CA HIS A 63 -7.76 -7.62 19.86
C HIS A 63 -9.12 -6.95 20.12
N GLY A 64 -10.21 -7.70 19.99
CA GLY A 64 -11.57 -7.23 20.20
C GLY A 64 -12.16 -6.38 19.07
N LEU A 65 -11.48 -6.22 17.93
CA LEU A 65 -12.02 -5.46 16.79
C LEU A 65 -13.02 -6.31 15.99
N ASP A 66 -14.20 -5.75 15.77
CA ASP A 66 -15.17 -6.22 14.77
C ASP A 66 -15.64 -5.07 13.87
N GLU A 67 -16.43 -5.37 12.85
CA GLU A 67 -16.91 -4.38 11.87
C GLU A 67 -17.85 -3.33 12.51
N SER A 68 -18.53 -3.68 13.62
CA SER A 68 -19.37 -2.74 14.37
C SER A 68 -18.51 -1.74 15.13
N ALA A 69 -17.39 -2.17 15.71
CA ALA A 69 -16.41 -1.30 16.35
C ALA A 69 -15.79 -0.33 15.34
N VAL A 70 -15.45 -0.81 14.14
CA VAL A 70 -14.97 0.04 13.03
C VAL A 70 -16.01 1.09 12.67
N SER A 71 -17.28 0.70 12.53
CA SER A 71 -18.38 1.62 12.24
C SER A 71 -18.58 2.66 13.35
N GLY A 72 -18.46 2.27 14.62
CA GLY A 72 -18.49 3.21 15.75
C GLY A 72 -17.32 4.20 15.74
N ALA A 73 -16.13 3.76 15.34
CA ALA A 73 -14.96 4.62 15.20
C ALA A 73 -15.11 5.64 14.06
N VAL A 74 -15.72 5.25 12.92
CA VAL A 74 -16.07 6.19 11.83
C VAL A 74 -16.88 7.37 12.36
N GLU A 75 -17.94 7.08 13.12
CA GLU A 75 -18.81 8.12 13.67
C GLU A 75 -18.09 8.96 14.73
N ARG A 76 -17.20 8.35 15.53
CA ARG A 76 -16.36 9.06 16.49
C ARG A 76 -15.37 10.01 15.81
N PHE A 77 -14.74 9.60 14.70
CA PHE A 77 -13.84 10.46 13.93
C PHE A 77 -14.57 11.64 13.30
N LYS A 78 -15.73 11.40 12.66
CA LYS A 78 -16.56 12.48 12.12
C LYS A 78 -16.98 13.48 13.20
N ALA A 79 -17.40 12.99 14.38
CA ALA A 79 -17.75 13.83 15.52
C ALA A 79 -16.56 14.61 16.10
N ALA A 80 -15.34 14.17 15.81
CA ALA A 80 -14.09 14.85 16.15
C ALA A 80 -13.54 15.67 14.96
N ASP A 81 -14.39 16.05 13.98
CA ASP A 81 -14.03 16.89 12.83
C ASP A 81 -12.95 16.31 11.90
N PHE A 82 -12.81 14.99 11.84
CA PHE A 82 -12.02 14.35 10.79
C PHE A 82 -12.85 14.27 9.50
N GLN A 83 -12.20 14.49 8.37
CA GLN A 83 -12.69 13.99 7.09
C GLN A 83 -12.47 12.48 7.06
N VAL A 84 -13.46 11.73 6.58
CA VAL A 84 -13.44 10.26 6.60
C VAL A 84 -14.01 9.74 5.28
N GLU A 85 -13.18 9.03 4.53
CA GLU A 85 -13.59 8.20 3.40
C GLU A 85 -13.37 6.74 3.75
N VAL A 86 -14.33 5.88 3.39
CA VAL A 86 -14.30 4.45 3.76
C VAL A 86 -14.38 3.61 2.49
N THR A 87 -13.40 2.72 2.33
CA THR A 87 -13.34 1.77 1.23
C THR A 87 -13.28 0.36 1.81
N GLU A 88 -14.13 -0.53 1.29
CA GLU A 88 -14.18 -1.92 1.75
C GLU A 88 -13.86 -2.89 0.61
N THR A 89 -12.98 -3.84 0.89
CA THR A 89 -12.55 -4.89 -0.04
C THR A 89 -12.59 -6.27 0.63
N ASP A 90 -12.40 -7.34 -0.16
CA ASP A 90 -12.25 -8.69 0.40
C ASP A 90 -11.04 -8.82 1.36
N PHE A 91 -10.10 -7.86 1.35
CA PHE A 91 -8.85 -7.89 2.13
C PHE A 91 -8.87 -7.00 3.38
N HIS A 92 -9.64 -5.91 3.40
CA HIS A 92 -9.63 -4.93 4.49
C HIS A 92 -10.81 -3.95 4.41
N ILE A 93 -11.02 -3.20 5.49
CA ILE A 93 -11.76 -1.92 5.49
C ILE A 93 -10.71 -0.81 5.68
N ALA A 94 -10.56 0.09 4.72
CA ALA A 94 -9.66 1.23 4.77
C ALA A 94 -10.45 2.49 5.12
N LEU A 95 -9.94 3.25 6.07
CA LEU A 95 -10.42 4.57 6.41
C LEU A 95 -9.31 5.56 6.04
N GLU A 96 -9.56 6.33 4.98
CA GLU A 96 -8.75 7.48 4.60
C GLU A 96 -9.25 8.66 5.42
N LEU A 97 -8.48 9.01 6.44
CA LEU A 97 -8.79 10.10 7.36
C LEU A 97 -7.96 11.33 7.00
N SER A 98 -8.51 12.52 7.22
CA SER A 98 -7.72 13.75 7.14
C SER A 98 -8.13 14.76 8.19
N LYS A 99 -7.13 15.36 8.83
CA LYS A 99 -7.29 16.49 9.75
C LYS A 99 -6.01 17.31 9.82
N TYR A 100 -6.13 18.64 9.91
CA TYR A 100 -4.98 19.56 9.92
C TYR A 100 -4.04 19.42 8.72
N ASP A 101 -4.62 19.11 7.55
CA ASP A 101 -3.90 18.80 6.30
C ASP A 101 -2.93 17.61 6.42
N ILE A 102 -3.20 16.70 7.35
CA ILE A 102 -2.47 15.44 7.52
C ILE A 102 -3.36 14.28 7.05
N PRO A 103 -2.96 13.56 5.98
CA PRO A 103 -3.55 12.27 5.63
C PRO A 103 -3.21 11.21 6.69
N ILE A 104 -4.17 10.38 7.04
CA ILE A 104 -3.98 9.22 7.90
C ILE A 104 -4.70 8.02 7.31
N ASP A 105 -3.97 6.95 7.07
CA ASP A 105 -4.51 5.68 6.65
C ASP A 105 -4.70 4.76 7.85
N TRP A 106 -5.97 4.54 8.23
CA TRP A 106 -6.32 3.46 9.16
C TRP A 106 -6.88 2.27 8.41
N THR A 107 -6.06 1.21 8.32
CA THR A 107 -6.46 -0.02 7.62
C THR A 107 -6.83 -1.12 8.61
N CYS A 108 -8.08 -1.59 8.54
CA CYS A 108 -8.59 -2.72 9.29
C CYS A 108 -8.51 -4.00 8.44
N TYR A 109 -7.46 -4.78 8.63
CA TYR A 109 -7.14 -5.95 7.80
C TYR A 109 -8.02 -7.16 8.11
N ARG A 110 -8.27 -7.99 7.09
CA ARG A 110 -8.84 -9.34 7.22
C ARG A 110 -7.73 -10.38 7.07
N VAL A 111 -7.77 -11.43 7.90
CA VAL A 111 -6.79 -12.52 7.84
C VAL A 111 -7.13 -13.47 6.70
N ILE A 112 -6.15 -13.73 5.84
CA ILE A 112 -6.26 -14.65 4.70
C ILE A 112 -5.06 -15.58 4.74
N GLN A 113 -5.31 -16.89 4.89
CA GLN A 113 -4.27 -17.92 4.94
C GLN A 113 -3.14 -17.57 5.94
N ASP A 114 -3.54 -17.28 7.19
CA ASP A 114 -2.64 -16.92 8.30
C ASP A 114 -1.78 -15.68 8.06
N SER A 115 -2.24 -14.75 7.22
CA SER A 115 -1.52 -13.51 6.90
C SER A 115 -2.46 -12.34 6.66
N ILE A 116 -1.92 -11.14 6.76
CA ILE A 116 -2.52 -9.92 6.20
C ILE A 116 -1.67 -9.47 5.00
N PHE A 117 -2.25 -8.65 4.14
CA PHE A 117 -1.56 -8.11 2.97
C PHE A 117 -1.53 -6.60 3.07
N GLN A 118 -0.32 -6.04 3.06
CA GLN A 118 -0.06 -4.61 3.04
C GLN A 118 0.43 -4.19 1.67
N TYR A 119 0.09 -2.96 1.24
CA TYR A 119 0.53 -2.42 -0.04
C TYR A 119 2.05 -2.52 -0.24
N PRO A 120 2.57 -2.83 -1.45
CA PRO A 120 1.87 -3.16 -2.70
C PRO A 120 1.54 -4.66 -2.86
N GLY A 121 1.43 -5.41 -1.76
CA GLY A 121 1.20 -6.86 -1.76
C GLY A 121 2.13 -7.64 -0.84
N VAL A 122 2.78 -6.97 0.12
CA VAL A 122 3.62 -7.58 1.15
C VAL A 122 2.75 -8.49 2.02
N LYS A 123 3.04 -9.79 1.98
CA LYS A 123 2.38 -10.80 2.80
C LYS A 123 3.03 -10.85 4.18
N ILE A 124 2.30 -10.49 5.22
CA ILE A 124 2.81 -10.45 6.60
C ILE A 124 2.10 -11.50 7.44
N PRO A 125 2.84 -12.44 8.07
CA PRO A 125 2.23 -13.47 8.92
C PRO A 125 1.44 -12.88 10.09
N VAL A 126 0.21 -13.37 10.29
CA VAL A 126 -0.69 -12.86 11.34
C VAL A 126 -0.11 -13.01 12.75
N ARG A 127 0.77 -14.00 12.96
CA ARG A 127 1.44 -14.22 14.25
C ARG A 127 2.21 -13.01 14.78
N ILE A 128 2.69 -12.13 13.89
CA ILE A 128 3.42 -10.91 14.26
C ILE A 128 2.51 -9.93 15.01
N TYR A 129 1.20 -10.04 14.81
CA TYR A 129 0.18 -9.22 15.44
C TYR A 129 -0.51 -9.93 16.60
N GLY A 130 -0.13 -11.18 16.92
CA GLY A 130 -0.79 -11.98 17.96
C GLY A 130 -0.64 -11.38 19.37
N ASN A 131 0.57 -10.93 19.70
CA ASN A 131 0.86 -10.16 20.91
C ASN A 131 1.70 -8.95 20.52
N LEU A 132 1.07 -7.78 20.42
CA LEU A 132 1.73 -6.55 20.02
C LEU A 132 2.79 -6.15 21.06
N ASP A 133 3.89 -5.57 20.57
CA ASP A 133 4.88 -4.91 21.43
C ASP A 133 4.50 -3.43 21.58
N SER A 134 5.24 -2.67 22.37
CA SER A 134 5.00 -1.24 22.61
C SER A 134 6.26 -0.42 22.38
N VAL A 135 6.10 0.71 21.70
CA VAL A 135 7.14 1.75 21.55
C VAL A 135 6.67 3.06 22.19
N SER A 136 7.59 3.80 22.80
CA SER A 136 7.30 5.14 23.32
C SER A 136 7.46 6.17 22.19
N LEU A 137 6.37 6.80 21.80
CA LEU A 137 6.36 7.87 20.80
C LEU A 137 5.47 9.01 21.33
N LEU A 138 5.93 10.26 21.24
CA LEU A 138 5.21 11.44 21.76
C LEU A 138 4.78 11.31 23.23
N GLY A 139 5.60 10.63 24.05
CA GLY A 139 5.33 10.38 25.46
C GLY A 139 4.19 9.39 25.74
N LYS A 140 3.71 8.65 24.73
CA LYS A 140 2.67 7.62 24.85
C LYS A 140 3.17 6.25 24.41
N PRO A 141 2.63 5.17 25.00
CA PRO A 141 2.86 3.83 24.49
C PRO A 141 1.97 3.59 23.26
N PHE A 142 2.60 3.34 22.11
CA PHE A 142 1.93 2.91 20.89
C PHE A 142 2.22 1.45 20.62
N SER A 143 1.17 0.69 20.24
CA SER A 143 1.34 -0.70 19.87
C SER A 143 2.08 -0.81 18.53
N ILE A 144 2.93 -1.82 18.41
CA ILE A 144 3.68 -2.14 17.21
C ILE A 144 3.69 -3.66 16.97
N PRO A 145 3.93 -4.09 15.72
CA PRO A 145 4.20 -5.49 15.37
C PRO A 145 5.31 -6.11 16.25
N ASN A 146 5.21 -7.41 16.56
CA ASN A 146 6.15 -8.11 17.43
C ASN A 146 6.70 -9.41 16.80
N PRO A 147 8.02 -9.57 16.65
CA PRO A 147 9.06 -8.56 16.91
C PRO A 147 9.05 -7.43 15.86
N PRO A 148 9.30 -6.17 16.25
CA PRO A 148 9.28 -5.06 15.30
C PRO A 148 10.36 -5.18 14.22
N GLU A 149 11.54 -5.71 14.55
CA GLU A 149 12.62 -5.91 13.58
C GLU A 149 12.25 -6.92 12.50
N GLU A 150 11.46 -7.93 12.86
CA GLU A 150 10.96 -8.92 11.90
C GLU A 150 9.94 -8.29 10.96
N TYR A 151 8.98 -7.53 11.50
CA TYR A 151 8.02 -6.78 10.68
C TYR A 151 8.71 -5.84 9.69
N LEU A 152 9.65 -5.01 10.18
CA LEU A 152 10.36 -4.04 9.33
C LEU A 152 11.24 -4.73 8.30
N ALA A 153 11.84 -5.88 8.62
CA ALA A 153 12.59 -6.67 7.64
C ALA A 153 11.68 -7.31 6.57
N ILE A 154 10.48 -7.75 6.93
CA ILE A 154 9.49 -8.26 5.95
C ILE A 154 9.01 -7.12 5.05
N LYS A 155 8.74 -5.94 5.62
CA LYS A 155 8.16 -4.81 4.89
C LYS A 155 9.17 -4.08 4.01
N TYR A 156 10.36 -3.78 4.53
CA TYR A 156 11.37 -2.91 3.92
C TYR A 156 12.68 -3.65 3.57
N GLY A 157 12.72 -4.98 3.73
CA GLY A 157 13.92 -5.76 3.46
C GLY A 157 15.02 -5.61 4.52
N PRO A 158 16.20 -6.23 4.31
CA PRO A 158 17.25 -6.32 5.33
C PRO A 158 17.89 -4.98 5.69
N ASN A 159 17.77 -3.97 4.81
CA ASN A 159 18.39 -2.66 4.96
C ASN A 159 17.47 -1.61 5.58
N TRP A 160 16.34 -2.00 6.19
CA TRP A 160 15.35 -1.07 6.75
C TRP A 160 15.90 -0.06 7.76
N ARG A 161 17.04 -0.39 8.40
CA ARG A 161 17.75 0.50 9.34
C ARG A 161 18.45 1.68 8.66
N VAL A 162 18.63 1.65 7.34
CA VAL A 162 19.24 2.75 6.58
C VAL A 162 18.14 3.76 6.24
N PRO A 163 18.23 5.01 6.72
CA PRO A 163 17.25 6.03 6.35
C PRO A 163 17.29 6.31 4.85
N LYS A 164 16.12 6.25 4.21
CA LYS A 164 15.94 6.54 2.79
C LYS A 164 14.82 7.56 2.62
N LYS A 165 15.11 8.64 1.89
CA LYS A 165 14.11 9.61 1.44
C LYS A 165 13.50 9.21 0.09
N THR A 166 14.27 8.50 -0.73
CA THR A 166 13.87 8.01 -2.06
C THR A 166 14.44 6.61 -2.24
N GLY A 167 13.78 5.77 -3.04
CA GLY A 167 14.31 4.45 -3.40
C GLY A 167 14.08 3.39 -2.34
N PHE A 168 13.22 3.65 -1.37
CA PHE A 168 12.75 2.64 -0.41
C PHE A 168 11.77 1.67 -1.09
N GLU A 169 11.07 2.12 -2.13
CA GLU A 169 10.10 1.36 -2.91
C GLU A 169 10.74 0.13 -3.55
N ALA A 170 12.00 0.27 -4.00
CA ALA A 170 12.77 -0.85 -4.52
C ALA A 170 12.99 -1.93 -3.46
N ASP A 171 13.35 -1.55 -2.24
CA ASP A 171 13.54 -2.51 -1.15
C ASP A 171 12.24 -3.25 -0.80
N ILE A 172 11.11 -2.53 -0.77
CA ILE A 172 9.80 -3.11 -0.51
C ILE A 172 9.46 -4.13 -1.60
N ILE A 173 9.59 -3.74 -2.87
CA ILE A 173 9.23 -4.61 -4.01
C ILE A 173 10.14 -5.83 -4.06
N ASP A 174 11.46 -5.66 -3.85
CA ASP A 174 12.42 -6.77 -3.87
C ASP A 174 12.24 -7.73 -2.68
N ALA A 175 11.65 -7.27 -1.58
CA ALA A 175 11.30 -8.12 -0.43
C ALA A 175 10.06 -9.00 -0.68
N ILE A 176 9.23 -8.68 -1.71
CA ILE A 176 8.03 -9.45 -2.02
C ILE A 176 8.40 -10.71 -2.81
N PRO A 177 8.11 -11.93 -2.30
CA PRO A 177 8.38 -13.15 -3.06
C PRO A 177 7.54 -13.21 -4.35
N GLU A 178 8.13 -13.64 -5.47
CA GLU A 178 7.43 -13.79 -6.76
C GLU A 178 6.18 -14.69 -6.69
N THR A 179 6.10 -15.57 -5.68
CA THR A 179 4.97 -16.49 -5.47
C THR A 179 3.71 -15.81 -4.92
N VAL A 180 3.79 -14.57 -4.45
CA VAL A 180 2.62 -13.83 -3.96
C VAL A 180 1.78 -13.42 -5.16
N ASN A 181 0.71 -14.17 -5.40
CA ASN A 181 -0.29 -13.87 -6.43
C ASN A 181 -1.65 -13.62 -5.77
N LEU A 182 -2.00 -12.34 -5.64
CA LEU A 182 -3.25 -11.84 -5.07
C LEU A 182 -4.45 -12.04 -6.02
N ALA A 183 -4.20 -12.32 -7.30
CA ALA A 183 -5.25 -12.51 -8.30
C ALA A 183 -5.96 -13.87 -8.22
N LYS A 184 -5.68 -14.73 -7.23
CA LYS A 184 -6.34 -16.04 -7.09
C LYS A 184 -7.72 -15.89 -6.44
N PRO A 185 -8.84 -16.07 -7.19
CA PRO A 185 -10.17 -15.96 -6.62
C PRO A 185 -10.47 -17.16 -5.71
N SER A 186 -11.38 -16.97 -4.75
CA SER A 186 -11.96 -18.07 -3.97
C SER A 186 -12.58 -19.14 -4.88
N ALA A 187 -12.62 -20.39 -4.40
CA ALA A 187 -13.11 -21.54 -5.19
C ALA A 187 -14.54 -21.34 -5.74
N PHE A 188 -15.36 -20.56 -5.05
CA PHE A 188 -16.72 -20.20 -5.46
C PHE A 188 -16.74 -19.28 -6.70
N ARG A 189 -15.79 -18.34 -6.83
CA ARG A 189 -15.68 -17.45 -8.01
C ARG A 189 -15.06 -18.15 -9.25
N ARG A 190 -14.27 -19.22 -9.08
CA ARG A 190 -13.81 -20.05 -10.22
C ARG A 190 -14.97 -20.62 -11.04
N LEU A 191 -16.08 -20.97 -10.37
CA LEU A 191 -17.27 -21.52 -11.02
C LEU A 191 -18.01 -20.46 -11.85
N LEU A 192 -18.10 -19.21 -11.35
CA LEU A 192 -18.64 -18.06 -12.09
C LEU A 192 -17.77 -17.64 -13.29
N LYS A 193 -16.44 -17.87 -13.23
CA LYS A 193 -15.51 -17.62 -14.34
C LYS A 193 -15.85 -18.42 -15.61
N PHE A 194 -16.48 -19.58 -15.46
CA PHE A 194 -16.87 -20.44 -16.60
C PHE A 194 -18.16 -19.99 -17.31
N LEU A 195 -18.99 -19.17 -16.67
CA LEU A 195 -20.34 -18.87 -17.16
C LEU A 195 -20.46 -17.48 -17.84
N PHE A 196 -19.53 -16.53 -17.64
CA PHE A 196 -19.74 -15.13 -18.05
C PHE A 196 -18.53 -14.33 -18.63
N PHE A 197 -17.41 -14.92 -19.03
CA PHE A 197 -16.24 -14.11 -19.43
C PHE A 197 -16.19 -13.72 -20.92
N LYS A 198 -16.58 -12.46 -21.19
CA LYS A 198 -16.09 -11.63 -22.30
C LYS A 198 -15.00 -10.69 -21.72
N ASN A 199 -13.75 -10.86 -22.18
CA ASN A 199 -12.53 -10.03 -22.03
C ASN A 199 -12.48 -8.98 -20.89
N SER A 200 -11.84 -9.32 -19.76
CA SER A 200 -11.42 -8.42 -18.67
C SER A 200 -9.95 -7.97 -18.81
N VAL A 201 -9.51 -7.69 -20.04
CA VAL A 201 -8.08 -7.44 -20.33
C VAL A 201 -7.78 -5.95 -20.19
N THR A 202 -6.88 -5.60 -19.26
CA THR A 202 -6.25 -4.28 -19.17
C THR A 202 -4.93 -4.29 -19.93
N ARG A 203 -4.69 -3.26 -20.75
CA ARG A 203 -3.46 -3.13 -21.56
C ARG A 203 -2.61 -1.98 -21.07
N ILE A 204 -1.29 -2.17 -21.06
CA ILE A 204 -0.31 -1.10 -20.85
C ILE A 204 0.62 -1.08 -22.06
N GLN A 205 0.71 0.06 -22.73
CA GLN A 205 1.72 0.31 -23.75
C GLN A 205 2.92 1.03 -23.15
N VAL A 206 4.12 0.52 -23.36
CA VAL A 206 5.36 1.18 -22.94
C VAL A 206 6.02 1.86 -24.13
N LEU A 207 6.30 3.15 -23.97
CA LEU A 207 6.92 4.02 -24.97
C LEU A 207 8.23 4.59 -24.43
N SER A 208 9.19 4.79 -25.32
CA SER A 208 10.40 5.57 -25.03
C SER A 208 10.10 7.05 -24.87
N SER A 209 11.09 7.84 -24.42
CA SER A 209 11.00 9.30 -24.37
C SER A 209 10.72 9.97 -25.72
N ASN A 210 10.98 9.27 -26.84
CA ASN A 210 10.68 9.71 -28.19
C ASN A 210 9.31 9.22 -28.71
N LEU A 211 8.47 8.66 -27.83
CA LEU A 211 7.14 8.09 -28.13
C LEU A 211 7.17 6.84 -29.02
N GLU A 212 8.34 6.21 -29.20
CA GLU A 212 8.47 4.95 -29.93
C GLU A 212 8.14 3.75 -29.01
N PRO A 213 7.36 2.75 -29.47
CA PRO A 213 7.08 1.54 -28.69
C PRO A 213 8.33 0.72 -28.37
N ILE A 214 8.39 0.15 -27.17
CA ILE A 214 9.53 -0.65 -26.72
C ILE A 214 9.15 -2.13 -26.65
N PRO A 215 9.65 -3.00 -27.55
CA PRO A 215 9.38 -4.43 -27.52
C PRO A 215 10.34 -5.18 -26.58
N ASN A 216 9.94 -6.40 -26.18
CA ASN A 216 10.76 -7.30 -25.36
C ASN A 216 11.21 -6.71 -24.00
N LEU A 217 10.40 -5.82 -23.44
CA LEU A 217 10.64 -5.19 -22.15
C LEU A 217 9.79 -5.87 -21.07
N ASP A 218 10.40 -6.17 -19.94
CA ASP A 218 9.71 -6.72 -18.78
C ASP A 218 8.78 -5.67 -18.15
N VAL A 219 7.53 -6.05 -17.88
CA VAL A 219 6.57 -5.25 -17.11
C VAL A 219 5.94 -6.16 -16.05
N THR A 220 6.00 -5.75 -14.80
CA THR A 220 5.43 -6.51 -13.67
C THR A 220 4.43 -5.65 -12.94
N ILE A 221 3.23 -6.18 -12.71
CA ILE A 221 2.32 -5.64 -11.69
C ILE A 221 2.53 -6.46 -10.42
N VAL A 222 2.98 -5.80 -9.36
CA VAL A 222 3.29 -6.45 -8.07
C VAL A 222 2.05 -7.18 -7.55
N GLY A 223 2.20 -8.42 -7.10
CA GLY A 223 1.09 -9.27 -6.64
C GLY A 223 0.23 -9.88 -7.77
N ILE A 224 0.40 -9.50 -9.03
CA ILE A 224 -0.36 -10.03 -10.18
C ILE A 224 0.52 -10.88 -11.08
N GLY A 225 1.67 -10.36 -11.49
CA GLY A 225 2.69 -11.11 -12.22
C GLY A 225 3.47 -10.30 -13.25
N LYS A 226 4.40 -10.98 -13.92
CA LYS A 226 5.32 -10.44 -14.94
C LYS A 226 4.86 -10.76 -16.36
N ARG A 227 5.01 -9.82 -17.28
CA ARG A 227 4.75 -9.93 -18.72
C ARG A 227 5.88 -9.26 -19.50
N VAL A 228 5.95 -9.55 -20.79
CA VAL A 228 6.94 -8.99 -21.71
C VAL A 228 6.19 -8.24 -22.82
N THR A 229 6.64 -7.04 -23.15
CA THR A 229 5.99 -6.23 -24.19
C THR A 229 6.10 -6.89 -25.58
N ASP A 230 5.02 -6.82 -26.35
CA ASP A 230 4.96 -7.27 -27.73
C ASP A 230 5.69 -6.30 -28.71
N PRO A 231 5.76 -6.58 -30.03
CA PRO A 231 6.38 -5.68 -31.00
C PRO A 231 5.81 -4.25 -31.06
N SER A 232 4.60 -4.04 -30.55
CA SER A 232 3.93 -2.73 -30.45
C SER A 232 4.02 -2.13 -29.04
N GLY A 233 4.84 -2.70 -28.15
CA GLY A 233 5.09 -2.21 -26.81
C GLY A 233 4.01 -2.56 -25.78
N TYR A 234 3.09 -3.48 -26.08
CA TYR A 234 1.97 -3.79 -25.19
C TYR A 234 2.20 -4.99 -24.28
N VAL A 235 1.70 -4.88 -23.05
CA VAL A 235 1.44 -6.00 -22.14
C VAL A 235 -0.03 -6.06 -21.74
N VAL A 236 -0.47 -7.26 -21.36
CA VAL A 236 -1.86 -7.58 -20.99
C VAL A 236 -1.92 -8.19 -19.59
N PHE A 237 -2.79 -7.63 -18.75
CA PHE A 237 -3.10 -8.13 -17.42
C PHE A 237 -4.60 -8.38 -17.24
N ASP A 238 -4.95 -9.39 -16.44
CA ASP A 238 -6.33 -9.65 -15.97
C ASP A 238 -6.48 -8.99 -14.60
N LEU A 239 -6.90 -7.72 -14.60
CA LEU A 239 -7.20 -6.98 -13.37
C LEU A 239 -8.64 -7.26 -12.95
N LEU A 240 -8.83 -7.53 -11.66
CA LEU A 240 -10.16 -7.85 -11.12
C LEU A 240 -10.92 -6.60 -10.67
N HIS A 241 -10.20 -5.58 -10.19
CA HIS A 241 -10.77 -4.39 -9.58
C HIS A 241 -9.99 -3.14 -9.99
N GLU A 242 -10.68 -2.01 -9.95
CA GLU A 242 -10.02 -0.71 -9.90
C GLU A 242 -9.28 -0.60 -8.57
N ASP A 243 -7.99 -0.31 -8.62
CA ASP A 243 -7.16 -0.16 -7.43
C ASP A 243 -5.86 0.61 -7.76
N TYR A 244 -5.10 0.92 -6.73
CA TYR A 244 -3.70 1.32 -6.86
C TYR A 244 -2.81 0.09 -7.00
N TYR A 245 -1.93 0.12 -7.99
CA TYR A 245 -0.98 -0.95 -8.28
C TYR A 245 0.44 -0.41 -8.36
N ALA A 246 1.39 -1.15 -7.79
CA ALA A 246 2.81 -0.92 -8.09
C ALA A 246 3.19 -1.68 -9.37
N VAL A 247 3.81 -0.96 -10.30
CA VAL A 247 4.25 -1.48 -11.60
C VAL A 247 5.75 -1.27 -11.74
N THR A 248 6.49 -2.31 -12.14
CA THR A 248 7.89 -2.18 -12.53
C THR A 248 8.03 -2.32 -14.03
N VAL A 249 8.83 -1.46 -14.65
CA VAL A 249 9.13 -1.47 -16.09
C VAL A 249 10.63 -1.65 -16.29
N GLY A 250 11.04 -2.73 -16.94
CA GLY A 250 12.43 -3.18 -17.05
C GLY A 250 12.85 -4.19 -15.98
N SER A 251 14.16 -4.39 -15.83
CA SER A 251 14.74 -5.43 -14.98
C SER A 251 16.02 -4.97 -14.28
N GLY A 252 16.34 -5.58 -13.14
CA GLY A 252 17.55 -5.28 -12.38
C GLY A 252 17.54 -3.88 -11.77
N GLU A 253 18.71 -3.29 -11.59
CA GLU A 253 18.88 -1.95 -11.00
C GLU A 253 18.39 -0.82 -11.92
N GLU A 254 18.24 -1.09 -13.22
CA GLU A 254 17.82 -0.11 -14.22
C GLU A 254 16.30 -0.02 -14.39
N ARG A 255 15.52 -0.85 -13.67
CA ARG A 255 14.06 -0.86 -13.77
C ARG A 255 13.47 0.46 -13.25
N GLU A 256 12.41 0.91 -13.90
CA GLU A 256 11.57 2.00 -13.40
C GLU A 256 10.51 1.44 -12.46
N ILE A 257 10.29 2.11 -11.34
CA ILE A 257 9.26 1.77 -10.35
C ILE A 257 8.19 2.85 -10.38
N LEU A 258 7.00 2.42 -10.81
CA LEU A 258 5.77 3.18 -10.75
C LEU A 258 5.02 2.70 -9.52
N TYR A 259 5.24 3.37 -8.39
CA TYR A 259 4.88 2.86 -7.09
C TYR A 259 3.39 2.92 -6.80
N GLU A 260 2.65 3.90 -7.34
CA GLU A 260 1.19 4.03 -7.15
C GLU A 260 0.51 4.45 -8.44
N GLU A 261 -0.04 3.46 -9.14
CA GLU A 261 -0.75 3.65 -10.40
C GLU A 261 -2.20 3.18 -10.28
N ARG A 262 -3.15 4.08 -10.49
CA ARG A 262 -4.58 3.75 -10.48
C ARG A 262 -4.96 3.10 -11.81
N LEU A 263 -5.25 1.80 -11.77
CA LEU A 263 -5.61 1.02 -12.96
C LEU A 263 -6.99 0.39 -12.80
N GLU A 264 -7.78 0.46 -13.86
CA GLU A 264 -9.11 -0.14 -13.94
C GLU A 264 -9.12 -1.34 -14.90
N PRO A 265 -9.95 -2.36 -14.62
CA PRO A 265 -10.18 -3.46 -15.53
C PRO A 265 -10.71 -2.97 -16.89
N ARG A 266 -10.25 -3.57 -17.98
CA ARG A 266 -10.73 -3.32 -19.37
C ARG A 266 -10.36 -1.94 -19.95
N LYS A 267 -9.43 -1.23 -19.33
CA LYS A 267 -8.89 0.01 -19.86
C LYS A 267 -7.53 -0.19 -20.53
N ASP A 268 -7.17 0.77 -21.36
CA ASP A 268 -5.88 0.85 -22.01
C ASP A 268 -5.09 2.01 -21.42
N TYR A 269 -3.83 1.77 -21.09
CA TYR A 269 -2.93 2.77 -20.55
C TYR A 269 -1.69 2.91 -21.44
N SER A 270 -1.07 4.08 -21.41
CA SER A 270 0.27 4.31 -21.92
C SER A 270 1.19 4.81 -20.82
N TYR A 271 2.42 4.34 -20.88
CA TYR A 271 3.53 4.81 -20.08
C TYR A 271 4.65 5.31 -20.99
N ILE A 272 5.19 6.47 -20.65
CA ILE A 272 6.38 7.04 -21.30
C ILE A 272 7.51 6.96 -20.28
N GLN A 273 8.58 6.24 -20.64
CA GLN A 273 9.77 6.12 -19.80
C GLN A 273 10.38 7.48 -19.48
N ASP A 274 10.82 7.66 -18.24
CA ASP A 274 11.63 8.82 -17.85
C ASP A 274 13.02 8.33 -17.41
N PRO A 275 14.04 8.45 -18.27
CA PRO A 275 15.38 7.95 -17.93
C PRO A 275 16.02 8.68 -16.75
N ASN A 276 15.49 9.84 -16.33
CA ASN A 276 16.05 10.64 -15.25
C ASN A 276 15.43 10.35 -13.88
N GLU A 277 14.22 9.78 -13.83
CA GLU A 277 13.51 9.49 -12.60
C GLU A 277 13.00 8.04 -12.63
N LYS A 278 13.78 7.12 -12.06
CA LYS A 278 13.52 5.68 -12.14
C LYS A 278 12.83 5.10 -10.90
N GLN A 279 12.71 5.85 -9.82
CA GLN A 279 12.29 5.30 -8.53
C GLN A 279 11.08 6.06 -7.99
N GLY A 280 10.10 5.32 -7.48
CA GLY A 280 9.00 5.87 -6.68
C GLY A 280 8.06 6.81 -7.43
N ARG A 281 7.96 6.70 -8.77
CA ARG A 281 7.04 7.55 -9.55
C ARG A 281 5.60 7.14 -9.27
N ILE A 282 4.70 8.12 -9.20
CA ILE A 282 3.28 7.85 -8.96
C ILE A 282 2.43 8.52 -10.05
N ARG A 283 1.27 7.92 -10.36
CA ARG A 283 0.25 8.45 -11.26
C ARG A 283 0.80 8.88 -12.63
N THR A 284 1.60 8.01 -13.24
CA THR A 284 2.29 8.27 -14.51
C THR A 284 1.70 7.53 -15.71
N LEU A 285 0.98 6.43 -15.47
CA LEU A 285 0.21 5.75 -16.50
C LEU A 285 -0.97 6.63 -16.90
N GLN A 286 -1.12 6.87 -18.19
CA GLN A 286 -2.21 7.67 -18.74
C GLN A 286 -3.22 6.75 -19.43
N GLU A 287 -4.49 6.84 -19.04
CA GLU A 287 -5.59 6.18 -19.75
C GLU A 287 -5.66 6.70 -21.19
N LYS A 288 -5.80 5.79 -22.14
CA LYS A 288 -6.03 6.12 -23.55
C LYS A 288 -7.52 6.37 -23.77
N THR A 289 -7.80 7.44 -24.53
CA THR A 289 -9.15 7.77 -25.00
C THR A 289 -9.52 6.99 -26.25
#